data_AF-A0A9Q1MQJ7-F1
#
_entry.id   AF-A0A9Q1MQJ7-F1
#
_cell.length_a   1.000
_cell.length_b   1.000
_cell.length_c   1.000
_cell.angle_alpha   90.00
_cell.angle_beta   90.00
_cell.angle_gamma   90.00
#
_symmetry.space_group_name_H-M   'P 1'
#
loop_
_entity.id
_entity.type
_entity.pdbx_description
1 polymer ?
#
loop_
_entity_poly.entity_id
_entity_poly.type
_entity_poly.pdbx_seq_one_letter_code
_entity_poly.pdbx_strand_id
1 'polypeptide(L)'
;MTKRLTKEEFGIVVLPEGRFNRDGVWFLVELKGMLSLIDSPEDDYSMDIWVLKDSKNYIWAKEYTIDLSMFDLGLDFIILLDHREGEILMDVNAESLEWWHVIFSPAVYGCFVSRSVSPFA
;
A
#
# COMPACT_ATOMS: atom_id res chain seq x y z
N MET A 1 -19.60 -34.59 -3.22
CA MET A 1 -19.16 -34.00 -1.93
C MET A 1 -19.32 -32.49 -2.07
N THR A 2 -20.44 -31.93 -1.61
CA THR A 2 -20.81 -30.54 -1.86
C THR A 2 -20.14 -29.65 -0.80
N LYS A 3 -19.16 -28.83 -1.17
CA LYS A 3 -18.60 -27.82 -0.26
C LYS A 3 -19.72 -26.85 0.12
N ARG A 4 -20.17 -26.93 1.36
CA ARG A 4 -21.11 -25.99 1.95
C ARG A 4 -20.33 -24.71 2.22
N LEU A 5 -20.55 -23.65 1.44
CA LEU A 5 -20.04 -22.33 1.75
C LEU A 5 -20.63 -21.92 3.11
N THR A 6 -19.79 -21.86 4.13
CA THR A 6 -20.16 -21.31 5.43
C THR A 6 -20.62 -19.88 5.23
N LYS A 7 -21.64 -19.45 5.99
CA LYS A 7 -22.19 -18.10 5.95
C LYS A 7 -21.04 -17.10 6.15
N GLU A 8 -20.75 -16.32 5.11
CA GLU A 8 -19.78 -15.22 5.21
C GLU A 8 -20.41 -14.11 6.05
N GLU A 9 -19.66 -13.63 7.05
CA GLU A 9 -20.06 -12.50 7.89
C GLU A 9 -19.29 -11.27 7.43
N PHE A 10 -20.02 -10.23 7.06
CA PHE A 10 -19.46 -8.96 6.62
C PHE A 10 -19.57 -7.94 7.75
N GLY A 11 -18.53 -7.13 7.91
CA GLY A 11 -18.47 -6.06 8.90
C GLY A 11 -17.96 -4.77 8.29
N ILE A 12 -18.25 -3.66 8.96
CA ILE A 12 -17.66 -2.37 8.63
C ILE A 12 -16.28 -2.31 9.31
N VAL A 13 -15.25 -1.94 8.55
CA VAL A 13 -13.92 -1.66 9.08
C VAL A 13 -13.82 -0.17 9.36
N VAL A 14 -13.45 0.17 10.59
CA VAL A 14 -13.17 1.57 10.97
C VAL A 14 -11.76 1.91 10.51
N LEU A 15 -11.62 2.98 9.73
CA LEU A 15 -10.32 3.51 9.31
C LEU A 15 -9.59 4.14 10.51
N PRO A 16 -8.26 4.26 10.49
CA PRO A 16 -7.54 4.84 11.62
C PRO A 16 -8.00 6.30 11.88
N GLU A 17 -8.00 6.76 13.13
CA GLU A 17 -8.50 8.10 13.45
C GLU A 17 -7.43 9.19 13.26
N GLY A 18 -7.85 10.40 12.85
CA GLY A 18 -7.08 11.63 13.06
C GLY A 18 -6.00 11.98 12.02
N ARG A 19 -5.88 11.24 10.91
CA ARG A 19 -4.89 11.57 9.85
C ARG A 19 -5.38 11.50 8.40
N PHE A 20 -6.59 11.00 8.15
CA PHE A 20 -7.08 10.82 6.79
C PHE A 20 -7.66 12.11 6.26
N ASN A 21 -7.06 12.62 5.19
CA ASN A 21 -7.73 13.59 4.36
C ASN A 21 -8.86 12.86 3.62
N ARG A 22 -10.11 13.20 3.93
CA ARG A 22 -11.28 12.59 3.26
C ARG A 22 -11.33 12.93 1.78
N ASP A 23 -10.72 14.04 1.40
CA ASP A 23 -10.66 14.54 0.02
C ASP A 23 -9.39 14.06 -0.71
N GLY A 24 -8.46 13.40 0.01
CA GLY A 24 -7.24 12.81 -0.54
C GLY A 24 -7.46 11.45 -1.21
N VAL A 25 -6.44 10.96 -1.90
CA VAL A 25 -6.48 9.65 -2.58
C VAL A 25 -6.09 8.55 -1.60
N TRP A 26 -7.03 7.65 -1.33
CA TRP A 26 -6.80 6.47 -0.51
C TRP A 26 -7.58 5.27 -1.05
N PHE A 27 -7.04 4.07 -0.81
CA PHE A 27 -7.68 2.82 -1.22
C PHE A 27 -7.27 1.65 -0.33
N LEU A 28 -8.11 0.61 -0.29
CA LEU A 28 -7.89 -0.60 0.49
C LEU A 28 -7.39 -1.72 -0.42
N VAL A 29 -6.34 -2.41 0.01
CA VAL A 29 -5.74 -3.55 -0.70
C VAL A 29 -5.41 -4.67 0.28
N GLU A 30 -5.36 -5.90 -0.21
CA GLU A 30 -4.78 -7.00 0.55
C GLU A 30 -3.27 -7.05 0.28
N LEU A 31 -2.44 -6.98 1.32
CA LEU A 31 -1.00 -7.19 1.23
C LEU A 31 -0.58 -8.24 2.25
N LYS A 32 0.15 -9.27 1.83
CA LYS A 32 0.61 -10.37 2.69
C LYS A 32 -0.51 -11.05 3.50
N GLY A 33 -1.73 -11.16 2.94
CA GLY A 33 -2.89 -11.72 3.64
C GLY A 33 -3.49 -10.81 4.71
N MET A 34 -3.09 -9.53 4.77
CA MET A 34 -3.61 -8.54 5.70
C MET A 34 -4.27 -7.39 4.94
N LEU A 35 -5.39 -6.88 5.47
CA LEU A 35 -6.01 -5.68 4.95
C LEU A 35 -5.09 -4.49 5.21
N SER A 36 -4.76 -3.78 4.13
CA SER A 36 -3.91 -2.60 4.14
C SER A 36 -4.66 -1.41 3.56
N LEU A 37 -4.40 -0.24 4.12
CA LEU A 37 -4.92 1.05 3.68
C LEU A 37 -3.74 1.85 3.16
N ILE A 38 -3.89 2.31 1.92
CA ILE A 38 -2.92 3.15 1.24
C ILE A 38 -3.44 4.57 1.30
N ASP A 39 -2.61 5.48 1.79
CA ASP A 39 -2.94 6.89 1.97
C ASP A 39 -1.88 7.76 1.30
N SER A 40 -2.32 8.62 0.38
CA SER A 40 -1.47 9.61 -0.30
C SER A 40 -1.95 11.01 0.08
N PRO A 41 -1.32 11.66 1.07
CA PRO A 41 -1.66 13.04 1.43
C PRO A 41 -1.39 14.00 0.25
N GLU A 42 -2.17 15.07 0.16
CA GLU A 42 -2.18 16.08 -0.93
C GLU A 42 -0.84 16.79 -1.22
N ASP A 43 0.21 16.55 -0.43
CA ASP A 43 1.56 17.12 -0.66
C ASP A 43 2.49 16.16 -1.47
N ASP A 44 1.86 15.23 -2.21
CA ASP A 44 2.25 14.57 -3.48
C ASP A 44 3.55 13.74 -3.59
N TYR A 45 4.38 13.64 -2.56
CA TYR A 45 5.64 12.87 -2.66
C TYR A 45 5.81 11.77 -1.63
N SER A 46 4.74 11.35 -0.96
CA SER A 46 4.82 10.22 -0.06
C SER A 46 3.52 9.42 -0.03
N MET A 47 3.65 8.11 0.16
CA MET A 47 2.54 7.19 0.31
C MET A 47 2.70 6.38 1.59
N ASP A 48 1.72 6.47 2.48
CA ASP A 48 1.70 5.71 3.72
C ASP A 48 0.94 4.40 3.54
N ILE A 49 1.54 3.31 4.01
CA ILE A 49 0.92 1.99 4.06
C ILE A 49 0.59 1.66 5.52
N TRP A 50 -0.69 1.58 5.81
CA TRP A 50 -1.23 1.17 7.10
C TRP A 50 -1.74 -0.27 7.01
N VAL A 51 -1.40 -1.10 7.97
CA VAL A 51 -1.82 -2.50 8.02
C VAL A 51 -2.72 -2.73 9.22
N LEU A 52 -3.87 -3.37 9.00
CA LEU A 52 -4.80 -3.75 10.06
C LEU A 52 -4.22 -4.96 10.83
N LYS A 53 -3.62 -4.71 11.99
CA LYS A 53 -2.99 -5.74 12.82
C LYS A 53 -3.99 -6.48 13.70
N ASP A 54 -5.09 -5.82 14.08
CA ASP A 54 -6.18 -6.42 14.84
C ASP A 54 -7.53 -5.97 14.26
N SER A 55 -8.22 -6.89 13.58
CA SER A 55 -9.52 -6.62 12.96
C SER A 55 -10.68 -6.58 13.97
N LYS A 56 -10.52 -7.13 15.17
CA LYS A 56 -11.58 -7.10 16.19
C LYS A 56 -11.63 -5.75 16.92
N ASN A 57 -10.45 -5.18 17.16
CA ASN A 57 -10.29 -3.90 17.84
C ASN A 57 -9.98 -2.74 16.88
N TYR A 58 -9.96 -3.00 15.57
CA TYR A 58 -9.64 -2.04 14.52
C TYR A 58 -8.29 -1.33 14.71
N ILE A 59 -7.27 -2.07 15.16
CA ILE A 59 -5.93 -1.52 15.40
C ILE A 59 -5.14 -1.54 14.11
N TRP A 60 -4.87 -0.33 13.61
CA TRP A 60 -4.01 -0.11 12.46
C TRP A 60 -2.60 0.28 12.90
N ALA A 61 -1.60 -0.21 12.18
CA ALA A 61 -0.21 0.18 12.35
C ALA A 61 0.33 0.69 11.02
N LYS A 62 0.94 1.87 11.02
CA LYS A 62 1.71 2.35 9.87
C LYS A 62 2.96 1.50 9.72
N GLU A 63 3.05 0.75 8.63
CA GLU A 63 4.16 -0.18 8.38
C GLU A 63 5.23 0.47 7.51
N TYR A 64 4.83 1.26 6.51
CA TYR A 64 5.74 1.91 5.58
C TYR A 64 5.30 3.34 5.28
N THR A 65 6.28 4.21 5.00
CA THR A 65 6.09 5.43 4.21
C THR A 65 6.98 5.28 3.01
N ILE A 66 6.42 5.27 1.81
CA ILE A 66 7.19 5.24 0.57
C ILE A 66 7.41 6.68 0.13
N ASP A 67 8.68 7.05 -0.04
CA ASP A 67 9.05 8.31 -0.70
C ASP A 67 8.85 8.17 -2.21
N LEU A 68 7.98 9.02 -2.75
CA LEU A 68 7.61 9.08 -4.15
C LEU A 68 8.27 10.24 -4.90
N SER A 69 9.15 11.02 -4.26
CA SER A 69 9.82 12.18 -4.86
C SER A 69 10.64 11.88 -6.12
N MET A 70 11.00 10.61 -6.33
CA MET A 70 11.70 10.14 -7.54
C MET A 70 10.78 9.92 -8.73
N PHE A 71 9.46 9.85 -8.50
CA PHE A 71 8.47 9.72 -9.55
C PHE A 71 7.96 11.11 -9.93
N ASP A 72 8.00 11.45 -11.21
CA ASP A 72 7.35 12.65 -11.74
C ASP A 72 5.87 12.34 -11.95
N LEU A 73 5.10 12.30 -10.84
CA LEU A 73 3.73 11.80 -10.85
C LEU A 73 2.71 12.82 -11.37
N GLY A 74 3.02 14.12 -11.44
CA GLY A 74 2.05 15.12 -11.90
C GLY A 74 0.70 15.03 -11.16
N LEU A 75 -0.37 14.66 -11.87
CA LEU A 75 -1.72 14.40 -11.32
C LEU A 75 -2.08 12.89 -11.27
N ASP A 76 -1.12 12.04 -11.63
CA ASP A 76 -1.31 10.60 -11.74
C ASP A 76 -1.10 9.90 -10.39
N PHE A 77 -1.55 8.66 -10.30
CA PHE A 77 -1.58 7.88 -9.06
C PHE A 77 -0.85 6.55 -9.23
N ILE A 78 -0.19 6.13 -8.15
CA ILE A 78 0.41 4.80 -8.05
C ILE A 78 -0.60 3.84 -7.42
N ILE A 79 -0.85 2.72 -8.09
CA ILE A 79 -1.66 1.63 -7.52
C ILE A 79 -0.74 0.51 -7.05
N LEU A 80 -0.87 0.14 -5.78
CA LEU A 80 -0.22 -1.03 -5.21
C LEU A 80 -1.04 -2.27 -5.56
N LEU A 81 -0.47 -3.19 -6.33
CA LEU A 81 -1.19 -4.35 -6.85
C LEU A 81 -0.83 -5.66 -6.13
N ASP A 82 0.43 -5.82 -5.74
CA ASP A 82 0.90 -7.04 -5.09
C ASP A 82 2.17 -6.78 -4.28
N HIS A 83 2.53 -7.73 -3.41
CA HIS A 83 3.78 -7.73 -2.66
C HIS A 83 4.41 -9.13 -2.67
N ARG A 84 5.72 -9.18 -2.94
CA ARG A 84 6.52 -10.41 -2.84
C ARG A 84 7.92 -10.12 -2.30
N GLU A 85 8.37 -10.87 -1.28
CA GLU A 85 9.79 -10.92 -0.86
C GLU A 85 10.50 -9.55 -0.69
N GLY A 86 9.82 -8.52 -0.18
CA GLY A 86 10.39 -7.18 -0.02
C GLY A 86 10.30 -6.31 -1.27
N GLU A 87 9.61 -6.79 -2.29
CA GLU A 87 9.20 -6.06 -3.48
C GLU A 87 7.70 -5.78 -3.45
N ILE A 88 7.32 -4.70 -4.10
CA ILE A 88 5.93 -4.35 -4.35
C ILE A 88 5.74 -4.15 -5.84
N LEU A 89 4.69 -4.75 -6.39
CA LEU A 89 4.21 -4.48 -7.73
C LEU A 89 3.41 -3.19 -7.72
N MET A 90 3.86 -2.24 -8.51
CA MET A 90 3.21 -0.94 -8.68
C MET A 90 2.77 -0.77 -10.12
N ASP A 91 1.54 -0.30 -10.28
CA ASP A 91 1.10 0.32 -11.53
C ASP A 91 1.32 1.83 -11.40
N VAL A 92 2.24 2.35 -12.22
CA VAL A 92 2.53 3.78 -12.29
C VAL A 92 1.82 4.32 -13.53
N ASN A 93 0.84 5.18 -13.30
CA ASN A 93 0.07 5.93 -14.31
C ASN A 93 -0.76 5.06 -15.27
N ALA A 94 -1.06 3.80 -14.94
CA ALA A 94 -1.70 2.85 -15.87
C ALA A 94 -0.89 2.61 -17.16
N GLU A 95 0.38 3.00 -17.18
CA GLU A 95 1.28 2.88 -18.34
C GLU A 95 2.32 1.78 -18.14
N SER A 96 2.74 1.52 -16.90
CA SER A 96 3.79 0.55 -16.60
C SER A 96 3.52 -0.21 -15.31
N LEU A 97 3.62 -1.54 -15.41
CA LEU A 97 3.44 -2.47 -14.31
C LEU A 97 4.80 -3.04 -13.92
N GLU A 98 5.35 -2.58 -12.80
CA GLU A 98 6.75 -2.80 -12.45
C GLU A 98 6.95 -3.24 -11.01
N TRP A 99 7.93 -4.11 -10.80
CA TRP A 99 8.37 -4.52 -9.47
C TRP A 99 9.40 -3.53 -8.94
N TRP A 100 9.20 -3.13 -7.69
CA TRP A 100 10.07 -2.21 -6.98
C TRP A 100 10.53 -2.82 -5.67
N HIS A 101 11.84 -2.82 -5.43
CA HIS A 101 12.41 -3.19 -4.13
C HIS A 101 12.10 -2.11 -3.10
N VAL A 102 11.56 -2.51 -1.95
CA VAL A 102 11.33 -1.63 -0.81
C VAL A 102 12.57 -1.65 0.08
N ILE A 103 13.26 -0.53 0.15
CA ILE A 103 14.47 -0.35 0.96
C ILE A 103 14.09 0.47 2.19
N PHE A 104 14.15 -0.14 3.37
CA PHE A 104 13.96 0.57 4.63
C PHE A 104 15.21 1.36 4.99
N SER A 105 15.06 2.67 5.20
CA SER A 105 16.11 3.55 5.67
C SER A 105 15.82 4.03 7.10
N PRO A 106 16.57 3.56 8.11
CA PRO A 106 16.42 4.01 9.49
C PRO A 106 16.72 5.50 9.67
N ALA A 107 17.50 6.11 8.76
CA ALA A 107 17.93 7.50 8.85
C ALA A 107 16.80 8.50 8.57
N VAL A 108 15.78 8.10 7.81
CA VAL A 108 14.62 8.94 7.47
C VAL A 108 13.30 8.39 8.01
N TYR A 109 13.35 7.31 8.81
CA TYR A 109 12.16 6.60 9.32
C TYR A 109 11.13 6.32 8.21
N GLY A 110 11.61 5.90 7.04
CA GLY A 110 10.81 5.73 5.83
C GLY A 110 11.42 4.69 4.89
N CYS A 111 10.71 4.41 3.80
CA CYS A 111 11.06 3.48 2.76
C CYS A 111 11.29 4.22 1.43
N PHE A 112 12.35 3.82 0.75
CA PHE A 112 12.56 4.18 -0.65
C PHE A 112 12.19 2.98 -1.51
N VAL A 113 11.81 3.25 -2.75
CA VAL A 113 11.66 2.21 -3.75
C VAL A 113 12.74 2.34 -4.81
N SER A 114 13.26 1.20 -5.28
CA SER A 114 14.21 1.17 -6.40
C SER A 114 13.74 0.15 -7.43
N ARG A 115 13.83 0.50 -8.71
CA ARG A 115 13.33 -0.31 -9.81
C ARG A 115 14.04 -1.66 -9.80
N SER A 116 13.29 -2.76 -9.74
CA SER A 116 13.88 -4.09 -9.83
C SER A 116 14.37 -4.30 -11.26
N VAL A 117 15.69 -4.22 -11.46
CA VAL A 117 16.28 -4.54 -12.77
C VAL A 117 16.29 -6.05 -12.89
N SER A 118 15.34 -6.62 -13.64
CA SER A 118 15.38 -8.04 -13.98
C SER A 118 16.71 -8.36 -14.66
N PRO A 119 17.50 -9.34 -14.18
CA PRO A 119 18.73 -9.76 -14.83
C PRO A 119 18.49 -10.58 -16.12
N PHE A 120 17.23 -10.75 -16.54
CA PHE A 120 16.88 -11.40 -17.79
C PHE A 120 16.21 -10.40 -18.73
N ALA A 121 17.05 -9.70 -19.49
CA ALA A 121 16.75 -9.06 -20.75
C ALA A 121 17.56 -9.73 -21.86
#